data_AF-A0A820P4T3-F1
#
_entry.id   AF-A0A820P4T3-F1
#
_cell.length_a   1.000
_cell.length_b   1.000
_cell.length_c   1.000
_cell.angle_alpha   90.00
_cell.angle_beta   90.00
_cell.angle_gamma   90.00
#
_symmetry.space_group_name_H-M   'P 1'
#
loop_
_entity.id
_entity.type
_entity.pdbx_description
1 polymer ?
#
loop_
_entity_poly.entity_id
_entity_poly.type
_entity_poly.pdbx_seq_one_letter_code
_entity_poly.pdbx_strand_id
1 'polypeptide(L)'
;IAINMYVSFILSTILFFYISGGLAVNCPKSSANWCDNKDIAQACGVIDQCNKYVWNIHAADDLVNLTVYYETLCPDCRDFIKTQVWNAYQSILSIVNISFVPYGNAREVYRPETQLYQFY
;
A
#
# COMPACT_ATOMS: atom_id res chain seq x y z
N ILE A 1 2.39 -33.45 51.92
CA ILE A 1 3.48 -33.01 51.02
C ILE A 1 3.28 -33.57 49.59
N ALA A 2 3.06 -34.88 49.42
CA ALA A 2 2.86 -35.49 48.10
C ALA A 2 1.62 -34.99 47.31
N ILE A 3 0.49 -34.70 47.99
CA ILE A 3 -0.74 -34.21 47.33
C ILE A 3 -0.52 -32.83 46.69
N ASN A 4 0.11 -31.90 47.41
CA ASN A 4 0.46 -30.57 46.86
C ASN A 4 1.45 -30.66 45.69
N MET A 5 2.38 -31.62 45.74
CA MET A 5 3.32 -31.85 44.64
C MET A 5 2.62 -32.34 43.37
N TYR A 6 1.57 -33.17 43.52
CA TYR A 6 0.76 -33.65 42.40
C TYR A 6 -0.07 -32.52 41.79
N VAL A 7 -0.72 -31.70 42.63
CA VAL A 7 -1.53 -30.55 42.18
C VAL A 7 -0.68 -29.52 41.43
N SER A 8 0.50 -29.18 41.93
CA SER A 8 1.42 -28.26 41.24
C SER A 8 1.91 -28.79 39.90
N PHE A 9 2.14 -30.11 39.79
CA PHE A 9 2.56 -30.72 38.53
C PHE A 9 1.43 -30.70 37.49
N ILE A 10 0.19 -30.99 37.90
CA ILE A 10 -1.00 -30.90 37.04
C ILE A 10 -1.27 -29.46 36.59
N LEU A 11 -1.16 -28.47 37.47
CA LEU A 11 -1.32 -27.07 37.09
C LEU A 11 -0.27 -26.64 36.06
N SER A 12 0.99 -27.05 36.25
CA SER A 12 2.09 -26.71 35.36
C SER A 12 1.92 -27.33 33.97
N THR A 13 1.49 -28.59 33.88
CA THR A 13 1.27 -29.24 32.58
C THR A 13 0.07 -28.65 31.84
N ILE A 14 -1.04 -28.35 32.53
CA ILE A 14 -2.19 -27.66 31.93
C ILE A 14 -1.79 -26.29 31.39
N LEU A 15 -1.00 -25.53 32.15
CA LEU A 15 -0.50 -24.23 31.73
C LEU A 15 0.41 -24.33 30.50
N PHE A 16 1.25 -25.38 30.44
CA PHE A 16 2.14 -25.63 29.30
C PHE A 16 1.35 -25.92 28.00
N PHE A 17 0.29 -26.73 28.09
CA PHE A 17 -0.60 -27.01 26.95
C PHE A 17 -1.39 -25.78 26.48
N TYR A 18 -1.77 -24.90 27.40
CA TYR A 18 -2.41 -23.61 27.06
C TYR A 18 -1.45 -22.64 26.36
N ILE A 19 -0.17 -22.64 26.73
CA ILE A 19 0.84 -21.75 26.13
C ILE A 19 1.30 -22.28 24.75
N SER A 20 1.38 -23.61 24.57
CA SER A 20 1.81 -24.23 23.32
C SER A 20 0.71 -24.39 22.27
N GLY A 21 -0.54 -24.03 22.61
CA GLY A 21 -1.69 -24.04 21.71
C GLY A 21 -1.64 -22.91 20.67
N GLY A 22 -0.57 -22.86 19.87
CA GLY A 22 -0.54 -22.03 18.67
C GLY A 22 -1.59 -22.55 17.69
N LEU A 23 -2.66 -21.78 17.48
CA LEU A 23 -3.64 -22.08 16.43
C LEU A 23 -2.88 -22.12 15.11
N ALA A 24 -2.77 -23.31 14.51
CA ALA A 24 -2.50 -23.42 13.09
C ALA A 24 -3.68 -22.75 12.38
N VAL A 25 -3.49 -21.49 12.00
CA VAL A 25 -4.53 -20.71 11.33
C VAL A 25 -4.65 -21.23 9.91
N ASN A 26 -5.60 -22.15 9.71
CA ASN A 26 -5.93 -22.66 8.38
C ASN A 26 -6.67 -21.57 7.61
N CYS A 27 -5.93 -20.85 6.78
CA CYS A 27 -6.46 -19.85 5.87
C CYS A 27 -7.00 -20.50 4.60
N PRO A 28 -8.23 -20.17 4.16
CA PRO A 28 -8.79 -20.68 2.91
C PRO A 28 -8.14 -20.07 1.66
N LYS A 29 -7.32 -19.03 1.81
CA LYS A 29 -6.66 -18.29 0.72
C LYS A 29 -5.20 -17.95 1.02
N SER A 30 -4.46 -17.66 -0.05
CA SER A 30 -3.10 -17.11 -0.02
C SER A 30 -3.06 -15.74 0.65
N SER A 31 -1.89 -15.35 1.17
CA SER A 31 -1.67 -14.08 1.87
C SER A 31 -2.03 -12.83 1.07
N ALA A 32 -1.92 -12.90 -0.26
CA ALA A 32 -2.35 -11.83 -1.16
C ALA A 32 -3.86 -11.51 -1.07
N ASN A 33 -4.67 -12.45 -0.56
CA ASN A 33 -6.13 -12.37 -0.56
C ASN A 33 -6.76 -12.38 0.83
N TRP A 34 -5.95 -12.20 1.88
CA TRP A 34 -6.47 -12.25 3.25
C TRP A 34 -7.41 -11.08 3.58
N CYS A 35 -7.25 -9.94 2.90
CA CYS A 35 -8.09 -8.76 3.08
C CYS A 35 -9.18 -8.60 2.01
N ASP A 36 -9.50 -9.67 1.25
CA ASP A 36 -10.58 -9.66 0.26
C ASP A 36 -11.94 -9.34 0.92
N ASN A 37 -12.17 -9.83 2.13
CA ASN A 37 -13.35 -9.52 2.95
C ASN A 37 -13.11 -9.80 4.44
N LYS A 38 -14.08 -9.38 5.27
CA LYS A 38 -14.02 -9.48 6.73
C LYS A 38 -13.89 -10.92 7.25
N ASP A 39 -14.62 -11.85 6.63
CA ASP A 39 -14.68 -13.24 7.08
C ASP A 39 -13.35 -13.96 6.87
N ILE A 40 -12.68 -13.72 5.74
CA ILE A 40 -11.36 -14.28 5.44
C ILE A 40 -10.32 -13.69 6.38
N ALA A 41 -10.33 -12.37 6.59
CA ALA A 41 -9.38 -11.71 7.47
C ALA A 41 -9.51 -12.19 8.93
N GLN A 42 -10.74 -12.44 9.38
CA GLN A 42 -11.01 -13.00 10.70
C GLN A 42 -10.58 -14.48 10.79
N ALA A 43 -10.91 -15.30 9.80
CA ALA A 43 -10.46 -16.69 9.73
C ALA A 43 -8.93 -16.80 9.69
N CYS A 44 -8.26 -15.80 9.11
CA CYS A 44 -6.81 -15.72 9.01
C CYS A 44 -6.12 -14.97 10.16
N GLY A 45 -6.86 -14.45 11.14
CA GLY A 45 -6.28 -13.73 12.27
C GLY A 45 -5.55 -12.43 11.87
N VAL A 46 -5.91 -11.82 10.74
CA VAL A 46 -5.31 -10.58 10.22
C VAL A 46 -6.30 -9.41 10.13
N ILE A 47 -7.43 -9.51 10.84
CA ILE A 47 -8.51 -8.53 10.80
C ILE A 47 -8.04 -7.12 11.17
N ASP A 48 -7.16 -6.98 12.16
CA ASP A 48 -6.64 -5.69 12.61
C ASP A 48 -5.72 -5.05 11.57
N GLN A 49 -4.90 -5.86 10.89
CA GLN A 49 -4.01 -5.45 9.83
C GLN A 49 -4.81 -5.01 8.60
N CYS A 50 -5.84 -5.76 8.21
CA CYS A 50 -6.72 -5.39 7.11
C CYS A 50 -7.50 -4.11 7.42
N ASN A 51 -8.03 -3.98 8.64
CA ASN A 51 -8.68 -2.74 9.08
C ASN A 51 -7.71 -1.56 8.98
N LYS A 52 -6.50 -1.67 9.55
CA LYS A 52 -5.57 -0.54 9.66
C LYS A 52 -4.95 -0.11 8.35
N TYR A 53 -4.55 -1.07 7.51
CA TYR A 53 -3.68 -0.79 6.36
C TYR A 53 -4.37 -0.98 5.00
N VAL A 54 -5.57 -1.57 4.95
CA VAL A 54 -6.25 -1.88 3.67
C VAL A 54 -7.63 -1.23 3.59
N TRP A 55 -8.47 -1.35 4.62
CA TRP A 55 -9.84 -0.86 4.59
C TRP A 55 -10.02 0.53 5.20
N ASN A 56 -9.19 0.91 6.17
CA ASN A 56 -9.18 2.26 6.74
C ASN A 56 -8.10 3.14 6.10
N ILE A 57 -7.89 2.99 4.79
CA ILE A 57 -7.13 3.97 4.02
C ILE A 57 -8.10 5.12 3.76
N HIS A 58 -7.79 6.30 4.30
CA HIS A 58 -8.37 7.53 3.77
C HIS A 58 -7.85 7.63 2.33
N ALA A 59 -8.61 7.12 1.37
CA ALA A 59 -8.17 6.85 0.00
C ALA A 59 -7.65 8.07 -0.79
N ALA A 60 -7.59 9.27 -0.18
CA ALA A 60 -6.95 10.45 -0.71
C ALA A 60 -5.72 10.92 0.10
N ASP A 61 -5.67 10.71 1.42
CA ASP A 61 -4.61 11.24 2.29
C ASP A 61 -3.35 10.35 2.37
N ASP A 62 -3.48 9.06 2.05
CA ASP A 62 -2.35 8.11 2.02
C ASP A 62 -1.87 7.78 0.58
N LEU A 63 -2.43 8.44 -0.44
CA LEU A 63 -1.99 8.22 -1.81
C LEU A 63 -0.58 8.75 -2.01
N VAL A 64 0.24 7.98 -2.73
CA VAL A 64 1.55 8.46 -3.15
C VAL A 64 1.35 9.53 -4.23
N ASN A 65 1.80 10.75 -3.96
CA ASN A 65 1.76 11.82 -4.95
C ASN A 65 2.90 11.64 -5.97
N LEU A 66 2.54 11.42 -7.24
CA LEU A 66 3.47 11.31 -8.36
C LEU A 66 3.25 12.46 -9.33
N THR A 67 4.24 13.33 -9.52
CA THR A 67 4.19 14.41 -10.53
C THR A 67 5.19 14.14 -11.64
N VAL A 68 4.69 14.09 -12.88
CA VAL A 68 5.50 13.87 -14.09
C VAL A 68 5.66 15.18 -14.84
N TYR A 69 6.86 15.75 -14.80
CA TYR A 69 7.25 16.88 -15.65
C TYR A 69 7.74 16.34 -16.99
N TYR A 70 7.19 16.86 -18.09
CA TYR A 70 7.51 16.37 -19.43
C TYR A 70 7.43 17.46 -20.48
N GLU A 71 8.02 17.22 -21.64
CA GLU A 71 7.88 18.07 -22.83
C GLU A 71 7.05 17.34 -23.89
N THR A 72 6.07 18.03 -24.48
CA THR A 72 5.13 17.42 -25.43
C THR A 72 5.81 16.92 -26.70
N LEU A 73 6.88 17.59 -27.14
CA LEU A 73 7.66 17.25 -28.32
C LEU A 73 8.90 16.37 -28.03
N CYS A 74 9.21 16.10 -26.76
CA CYS A 74 10.34 15.25 -26.41
C CYS A 74 10.02 13.77 -26.70
N PRO A 75 10.79 13.07 -27.57
CA PRO A 75 10.54 11.67 -27.90
C PRO A 75 10.58 10.76 -26.66
N ASP A 76 11.61 10.91 -25.81
CA ASP A 76 11.80 10.06 -24.63
C ASP A 76 10.69 10.29 -23.58
N CYS A 77 10.22 11.54 -23.42
CA CYS A 77 9.07 11.83 -22.56
C CYS A 77 7.80 11.11 -23.04
N ARG A 78 7.54 11.13 -24.35
CA ARG A 78 6.37 10.45 -24.94
C ARG A 78 6.47 8.94 -24.73
N ASP A 79 7.65 8.37 -24.92
CA ASP A 79 7.88 6.95 -24.77
C ASP A 79 7.82 6.52 -23.30
N PHE A 80 8.38 7.31 -22.37
CA PHE A 80 8.25 7.11 -20.92
C PHE A 80 6.78 7.05 -20.49
N ILE A 81 5.96 8.02 -20.92
CA ILE A 81 4.54 8.06 -20.57
C ILE A 81 3.80 6.83 -21.12
N LYS A 82 4.02 6.48 -22.40
CA LYS A 82 3.32 5.37 -23.06
C LYS A 82 3.73 3.99 -22.55
N THR A 83 5.00 3.79 -22.26
CA THR A 83 5.56 2.45 -22.04
C THR A 83 5.83 2.15 -20.57
N GLN A 84 6.01 3.17 -19.74
CA GLN A 84 6.30 2.99 -18.32
C GLN A 84 5.13 3.48 -17.47
N VAL A 85 4.78 4.76 -17.58
CA VAL A 85 3.72 5.35 -16.75
C VAL A 85 2.38 4.68 -17.00
N TRP A 86 1.96 4.54 -18.26
CA TRP A 86 0.69 3.91 -18.60
C TRP A 86 0.61 2.46 -18.10
N ASN A 87 1.67 1.69 -18.28
CA ASN A 87 1.73 0.30 -17.84
C ASN A 87 1.66 0.16 -16.32
N ALA A 88 2.35 1.03 -15.59
CA ALA A 88 2.28 1.06 -14.13
C ALA A 88 0.90 1.51 -13.63
N TYR A 89 0.34 2.55 -14.25
CA TYR A 89 -0.92 3.17 -13.87
C TYR A 89 -2.08 2.16 -13.78
N GLN A 90 -2.15 1.21 -14.72
CA GLN A 90 -3.17 0.15 -14.71
C GLN A 90 -3.20 -0.66 -13.39
N SER A 91 -2.06 -0.78 -12.70
CA SER A 91 -1.91 -1.61 -11.50
C SER A 91 -1.93 -0.82 -10.18
N ILE A 92 -1.72 0.50 -10.22
CA ILE A 92 -1.50 1.33 -9.01
C ILE A 92 -2.51 2.48 -8.84
N LEU A 93 -3.51 2.54 -9.72
CA LEU A 93 -4.57 3.56 -9.75
C LEU A 93 -5.23 3.84 -8.39
N SER A 94 -5.36 2.82 -7.53
CA SER A 94 -5.98 2.94 -6.22
C SER A 94 -5.06 3.48 -5.11
N ILE A 95 -3.76 3.62 -5.38
CA ILE A 95 -2.75 3.97 -4.36
C ILE A 95 -1.85 5.15 -4.77
N VAL A 96 -2.08 5.74 -5.95
CA VAL A 96 -1.31 6.89 -6.46
C VAL A 96 -2.24 8.04 -6.82
N ASN A 97 -1.81 9.26 -6.52
CA ASN A 97 -2.39 10.48 -7.08
C ASN A 97 -1.40 11.05 -8.11
N ILE A 98 -1.73 10.98 -9.40
CA ILE A 98 -0.82 11.35 -10.48
C ILE A 98 -1.15 12.71 -11.09
N SER A 99 -0.14 13.54 -11.31
CA SER A 99 -0.24 14.85 -11.98
C SER A 99 0.77 14.96 -13.12
N PHE A 100 0.35 15.55 -14.24
CA PHE A 100 1.21 15.78 -15.41
C PHE A 100 1.41 17.27 -15.63
N VAL A 101 2.68 17.70 -15.75
CA VAL A 101 3.05 19.10 -15.96
C VAL A 101 3.85 19.23 -17.27
N PRO A 102 3.27 19.79 -18.34
CA PRO A 102 3.94 19.97 -19.62
C PRO A 102 4.87 21.19 -19.55
N TYR A 103 6.11 20.98 -19.11
CA TYR A 103 7.15 22.01 -19.02
C TYR A 103 8.54 21.42 -19.31
N GLY A 104 8.97 20.43 -18.53
CA GLY A 104 10.27 19.76 -18.67
C GLY A 104 11.45 20.73 -18.73
N ASN A 105 12.25 20.71 -19.80
CA ASN A 105 13.42 21.58 -19.98
C ASN A 105 13.11 22.93 -20.65
N ALA A 106 11.82 23.28 -20.77
CA ALA A 106 11.44 24.56 -21.34
C ALA A 106 12.02 25.72 -20.53
N ARG A 107 12.26 26.85 -21.21
CA ARG A 107 12.70 28.11 -20.61
C ARG A 107 11.65 29.17 -20.81
N GLU A 108 11.50 30.05 -19.83
CA GLU A 108 10.61 31.20 -19.95
C GLU A 108 11.39 32.51 -20.02
N VAL A 109 10.88 33.46 -20.81
CA VAL A 109 11.39 34.82 -20.86
C VAL A 109 10.22 35.79 -20.77
N TYR A 110 10.29 36.70 -19.80
CA TYR A 110 9.33 37.78 -19.68
C TYR A 110 9.50 38.80 -20.81
N ARG A 111 8.40 39.20 -21.44
CA ARG A 111 8.32 40.22 -22.49
C ARG A 111 7.66 41.49 -21.94
N PRO A 112 8.41 42.59 -21.73
CA PRO A 112 7.83 43.82 -21.20
C PRO A 112 6.77 44.45 -22.11
N GLU A 113 6.88 44.26 -23.43
CA GLU A 113 5.98 44.86 -24.42
C GLU A 113 4.57 44.26 -24.34
N THR A 114 4.49 42.95 -24.11
CA THR A 114 3.22 42.22 -24.00
C THR A 114 2.82 41.97 -22.55
N GLN A 115 3.72 42.17 -21.59
CA GLN A 115 3.59 41.81 -20.18
C GLN A 115 3.29 40.31 -19.96
N LEU A 116 3.84 39.46 -20.83
CA LEU A 116 3.62 38.01 -20.80
C LEU A 116 4.95 37.24 -20.76
N TYR A 117 4.90 36.02 -20.22
CA TYR A 117 5.99 35.05 -20.34
C TYR A 117 5.88 34.29 -21.64
N GLN A 118 6.98 34.23 -22.38
CA GLN A 118 7.13 33.39 -23.56
C GLN A 118 7.94 32.15 -23.21
N PHE A 119 7.41 30.97 -23.53
CA PHE A 119 8.03 29.68 -23.25
C PHE A 119 8.74 29.14 -24.49
N TYR A 120 9.88 28.49 -24.29
CA TYR A 120 10.80 27.95 -25.30
C TYR A 120 11.18 26.52 -24.98
#